data_AF-K1TVW3-F1
#
_entry.id   AF-K1TVW3-F1
#
_cell.length_a   1.000
_cell.length_b   1.000
_cell.length_c   1.000
_cell.angle_alpha   90.00
_cell.angle_beta   90.00
_cell.angle_gamma   90.00
#
_symmetry.space_group_name_H-M   'P 1'
#
loop_
_entity.id
_entity.type
_entity.pdbx_description
1 polymer ?
#
loop_
_entity_poly.entity_id
_entity_poly.type
_entity_poly.pdbx_seq_one_letter_code
_entity_poly.pdbx_strand_id
1 'polypeptide(L)'
;THDFRESPEQPDFSFEEIERMYYYEHYSDHVDAQNARNEKTRHTERNRTVDDLLKNNKTCPEESIYQIGTIEESVPPGTLALIVSEFYEEFERRFGSHIHILDWALHLDEGTPHIHERHVFDCKNRYGELCPQQEKALEELGVELPDPSKPKGKHNNRKQTFDAVCRTMLFDISHKHGVHLEQEPSYGGRAYLEKQDYILMKQKEQLAAQGQKLEELTLKIEDVDNLIDEVSSVAYDKAVELVTDEVKTMTHQEDIDMIEDTKVWLQSPERKAPKKERDYAVARLDGVVRRIRKAMQSTLEKMKAVLLHADKKKSITEEIKKQTKPSIVEALRRGMEEQRKKDSEKQAQEKQKKQNMEL
;
A
#
# COMPACT_ATOMS: atom_id res chain seq x y z
N THR A 1 1.52 -11.89 -29.92
CA THR A 1 2.71 -11.14 -30.38
C THR A 1 3.89 -12.09 -30.35
N HIS A 2 4.13 -12.75 -31.48
CA HIS A 2 5.24 -13.70 -31.72
C HIS A 2 6.08 -13.08 -32.84
N ASP A 3 6.94 -12.11 -32.52
CA ASP A 3 7.67 -11.37 -33.56
C ASP A 3 9.15 -11.11 -33.18
N PHE A 4 9.74 -12.01 -32.39
CA PHE A 4 11.16 -11.99 -32.04
C PHE A 4 11.81 -13.38 -32.21
N ARG A 5 11.58 -14.05 -33.35
CA ARG A 5 12.36 -15.26 -33.70
C ARG A 5 13.34 -14.93 -34.82
N GLU A 6 14.62 -15.21 -34.59
CA GLU A 6 15.64 -15.22 -35.65
C GLU A 6 15.55 -16.46 -36.55
N SER A 7 14.87 -17.54 -36.13
CA SER A 7 14.66 -18.75 -36.94
C SER A 7 13.36 -19.47 -36.58
N PRO A 8 12.30 -19.40 -37.43
CA PRO A 8 11.01 -20.02 -37.15
C PRO A 8 10.96 -21.56 -37.28
N GLU A 9 12.05 -22.21 -37.70
CA GLU A 9 12.12 -23.66 -37.96
C GLU A 9 12.75 -24.48 -36.82
N GLN A 10 13.29 -23.85 -35.77
CA GLN A 10 13.81 -24.61 -34.63
C GLN A 10 12.65 -25.18 -33.77
N PRO A 11 12.67 -26.48 -33.44
CA PRO A 11 11.72 -27.04 -32.49
C PRO A 11 11.92 -26.38 -31.12
N ASP A 12 10.82 -25.92 -30.50
CA ASP A 12 10.84 -25.45 -29.12
C ASP A 12 11.02 -26.68 -28.21
N PHE A 13 12.19 -26.76 -27.55
CA PHE A 13 12.44 -27.76 -26.52
C PHE A 13 12.14 -27.16 -25.15
N SER A 14 11.60 -27.96 -24.22
CA SER A 14 11.51 -27.55 -22.82
C SER A 14 12.86 -27.67 -22.11
N PHE A 15 13.00 -27.01 -20.96
CA PHE A 15 14.16 -27.18 -20.09
C PHE A 15 14.44 -28.66 -19.80
N GLU A 16 13.42 -29.44 -19.47
CA GLU A 16 13.57 -30.86 -19.16
C GLU A 16 14.05 -31.68 -20.38
N GLU A 17 13.66 -31.30 -21.59
CA GLU A 17 14.10 -31.98 -22.81
C GLU A 17 15.58 -31.69 -23.09
N ILE A 18 16.01 -30.44 -22.96
CA ILE A 18 17.42 -30.04 -23.14
C ILE A 18 18.30 -30.68 -22.06
N GLU A 19 17.88 -30.61 -20.79
CA GLU A 19 18.57 -31.27 -19.68
C GLU A 19 18.71 -32.77 -19.92
N ARG A 20 17.63 -33.43 -20.37
CA ARG A 20 17.64 -34.85 -20.72
C ARG A 20 18.64 -35.12 -21.84
N MET A 21 18.59 -34.38 -22.93
CA MET A 21 19.52 -34.56 -24.06
C MET A 21 20.96 -34.44 -23.61
N TYR A 22 21.30 -33.38 -22.87
CA TYR A 22 22.65 -33.16 -22.34
C TYR A 22 23.10 -34.31 -21.43
N TYR A 23 22.25 -34.75 -20.50
CA TYR A 23 22.62 -35.80 -19.56
C TYR A 23 22.85 -37.16 -20.24
N TYR A 24 22.04 -37.48 -21.25
CA TYR A 24 22.24 -38.69 -22.03
C TYR A 24 23.50 -38.61 -22.89
N GLU A 25 23.79 -37.45 -23.48
CA GLU A 25 25.02 -37.25 -24.26
C GLU A 25 26.29 -37.35 -23.41
N HIS A 26 26.29 -36.73 -22.23
CA HIS A 26 27.52 -36.54 -21.44
C HIS A 26 27.72 -37.58 -20.32
N TYR A 27 26.66 -38.21 -19.81
CA TYR A 27 26.75 -39.05 -18.61
C TYR A 27 26.31 -40.50 -18.79
N SER A 28 25.86 -40.92 -19.98
CA SER A 28 25.50 -42.33 -20.24
C SER A 28 26.67 -43.28 -19.97
N ASP A 29 27.87 -42.95 -20.46
CA ASP A 29 29.07 -43.77 -20.24
C ASP A 29 29.38 -43.98 -18.75
N HIS A 30 29.20 -42.94 -17.94
CA HIS A 30 29.36 -43.05 -16.49
C HIS A 30 28.35 -44.02 -15.87
N VAL A 31 27.08 -43.90 -16.25
CA VAL A 31 26.00 -44.76 -15.75
C VAL A 31 26.25 -46.22 -16.15
N ASP A 32 26.57 -46.47 -17.40
CA ASP A 32 26.81 -47.81 -17.92
C ASP A 32 28.03 -48.46 -17.25
N ALA A 33 29.13 -47.72 -17.12
CA ALA A 33 30.33 -48.21 -16.46
C ALA A 33 30.10 -48.46 -14.96
N GLN A 34 29.30 -47.63 -14.29
CA GLN A 34 28.91 -47.86 -12.90
C GLN A 34 28.03 -49.09 -12.74
N ASN A 35 27.02 -49.27 -13.59
CA ASN A 35 26.14 -50.43 -13.57
C ASN A 35 26.92 -51.72 -13.85
N ALA A 36 27.83 -51.71 -14.83
CA ALA A 36 28.71 -52.84 -15.11
C ALA A 36 29.62 -53.21 -13.92
N ARG A 37 30.09 -52.22 -13.15
CA ARG A 37 30.83 -52.49 -11.89
C ARG A 37 29.92 -53.08 -10.81
N ASN A 38 28.73 -52.53 -10.62
CA ASN A 38 27.77 -53.02 -9.65
C ASN A 38 27.42 -54.49 -9.93
N GLU A 39 27.15 -54.84 -11.19
CA GLU A 39 26.91 -56.20 -11.66
C GLU A 39 28.07 -57.14 -11.34
N LYS A 40 29.32 -56.75 -11.64
CA LYS A 40 30.51 -57.53 -11.28
C LYS A 40 30.62 -57.79 -9.78
N THR A 41 30.19 -56.83 -8.96
CA THR A 41 30.16 -56.96 -7.49
C THR A 41 28.86 -57.56 -6.94
N ARG A 42 27.94 -58.01 -7.82
CA ARG A 42 26.63 -58.57 -7.47
C ARG A 42 25.71 -57.62 -6.68
N HIS A 43 25.83 -56.32 -6.95
CA HIS A 43 25.04 -55.25 -6.34
C HIS A 43 24.11 -54.57 -7.36
N THR A 44 23.34 -55.36 -8.12
CA THR A 44 22.45 -54.84 -9.18
C THR A 44 21.32 -53.97 -8.65
N GLU A 45 20.99 -54.06 -7.36
CA GLU A 45 20.04 -53.17 -6.69
C GLU A 45 20.48 -51.70 -6.70
N ARG A 46 21.75 -51.43 -6.99
CA ARG A 46 22.34 -50.09 -7.05
C ARG A 46 22.42 -49.55 -8.48
N ASN A 47 21.98 -50.33 -9.48
CA ASN A 47 21.96 -49.86 -10.85
C ASN A 47 20.97 -48.72 -11.01
N ARG A 48 21.32 -47.76 -11.86
CA ARG A 48 20.53 -46.56 -12.10
C ARG A 48 20.52 -46.21 -13.58
N THR A 49 19.58 -45.36 -13.96
CA THR A 49 19.47 -44.79 -15.30
C THR A 49 20.00 -43.35 -15.29
N VAL A 50 20.17 -42.77 -16.49
CA VAL A 50 20.46 -41.34 -16.64
C VAL A 50 19.31 -40.49 -16.07
N ASP A 51 18.06 -40.91 -16.27
CA ASP A 51 16.89 -40.24 -15.69
C ASP A 51 16.92 -40.23 -14.14
N ASP A 52 17.53 -41.24 -13.51
CA ASP A 52 17.73 -41.26 -12.06
C ASP A 52 18.80 -40.24 -11.61
N LEU A 53 19.78 -39.90 -12.47
CA LEU A 53 20.70 -38.79 -12.21
C LEU A 53 19.97 -37.44 -12.25
N LEU A 54 19.13 -37.23 -13.27
CA LEU A 54 18.35 -35.99 -13.44
C LEU A 54 17.40 -35.72 -12.27
N LYS A 55 16.81 -36.78 -11.69
CA LYS A 55 15.86 -36.65 -10.56
C LYS A 55 16.53 -36.57 -9.19
N ASN A 56 17.82 -36.86 -9.11
CA ASN A 56 18.52 -36.90 -7.83
C ASN A 56 18.98 -35.49 -7.43
N ASN A 57 18.60 -35.07 -6.23
CA ASN A 57 18.89 -33.73 -5.70
C ASN A 57 20.37 -33.35 -5.57
N LYS A 58 21.30 -34.28 -5.78
CA LYS A 58 22.76 -34.00 -5.77
C LYS A 58 23.37 -33.93 -7.16
N THR A 59 22.63 -34.38 -8.17
CA THR A 59 23.13 -34.52 -9.54
C THR A 59 22.20 -33.92 -10.58
N CYS A 60 21.02 -33.43 -10.20
CA CYS A 60 20.14 -32.66 -11.07
C CYS A 60 20.78 -31.32 -11.43
N PRO A 61 20.40 -30.72 -12.57
CA PRO A 61 20.76 -29.35 -12.89
C PRO A 61 20.32 -28.38 -11.80
N GLU A 62 21.07 -27.31 -11.62
CA GLU A 62 20.68 -26.19 -10.76
C GLU A 62 19.97 -25.12 -11.57
N GLU A 63 18.98 -24.47 -10.96
CA GLU A 63 18.32 -23.29 -11.50
C GLU A 63 18.83 -22.03 -10.83
N SER A 64 19.28 -21.06 -11.63
CA SER A 64 19.58 -19.71 -11.18
C SER A 64 18.55 -18.73 -11.73
N ILE A 65 18.03 -17.87 -10.86
CA ILE A 65 17.10 -16.80 -11.23
C ILE A 65 17.83 -15.46 -11.17
N TYR A 66 17.91 -14.78 -12.30
CA TYR A 66 18.48 -13.44 -12.39
C TYR A 66 17.35 -12.41 -12.47
N GLN A 67 17.23 -11.59 -11.43
CA GLN A 67 16.28 -10.48 -11.36
C GLN A 67 16.99 -9.26 -10.81
N ILE A 68 16.83 -8.11 -11.47
CA ILE A 68 17.40 -6.84 -11.01
C ILE A 68 16.27 -5.84 -10.75
N GLY A 69 15.99 -5.63 -9.46
CA GLY A 69 14.96 -4.74 -8.98
C GLY A 69 13.72 -5.45 -8.43
N THR A 70 12.63 -4.70 -8.32
CA THR A 70 11.34 -5.07 -7.73
C THR A 70 10.19 -4.79 -8.70
N ILE A 71 8.96 -5.13 -8.29
CA ILE A 71 7.75 -4.79 -9.04
C ILE A 71 7.54 -3.28 -9.20
N GLU A 72 8.09 -2.48 -8.29
CA GLU A 72 7.96 -1.01 -8.30
C GLU A 72 9.05 -0.36 -9.16
N GLU A 73 10.27 -0.93 -9.10
CA GLU A 73 11.46 -0.40 -9.77
C GLU A 73 12.34 -1.56 -10.22
N SER A 74 12.36 -1.84 -11.53
CA SER A 74 13.20 -2.87 -12.15
C SER A 74 13.86 -2.35 -13.40
N VAL A 75 14.99 -2.96 -13.75
CA VAL A 75 15.69 -2.62 -15.00
C VAL A 75 14.84 -3.08 -16.21
N PRO A 76 14.92 -2.38 -17.35
CA PRO A 76 14.26 -2.83 -18.57
C PRO A 76 14.70 -4.23 -18.98
N PRO A 77 13.82 -5.05 -19.59
CA PRO A 77 14.14 -6.40 -20.05
C PRO A 77 15.41 -6.51 -20.90
N GLY A 78 15.60 -5.57 -21.83
CA GLY A 78 16.79 -5.55 -22.68
C GLY A 78 18.08 -5.30 -21.89
N THR A 79 18.03 -4.45 -20.86
CA THR A 79 19.17 -4.20 -19.96
C THR A 79 19.47 -5.45 -19.12
N LEU A 80 18.44 -6.13 -18.60
CA LEU A 80 18.61 -7.39 -17.88
C LEU A 80 19.28 -8.45 -18.77
N ALA A 81 18.76 -8.64 -19.99
CA ALA A 81 19.31 -9.60 -20.95
C ALA A 81 20.78 -9.28 -21.27
N LEU A 82 21.12 -8.01 -21.56
CA LEU A 82 22.50 -7.61 -21.84
C LEU A 82 23.47 -7.90 -20.67
N ILE A 83 23.08 -7.53 -19.45
CA ILE A 83 23.89 -7.77 -18.24
C ILE A 83 24.10 -9.28 -18.03
N VAL A 84 23.04 -10.06 -18.14
CA VAL A 84 23.10 -11.51 -17.89
C VAL A 84 23.85 -12.24 -19.01
N SER A 85 23.75 -11.79 -20.27
CA SER A 85 24.56 -12.33 -21.36
C SER A 85 26.06 -12.06 -21.16
N GLU A 86 26.48 -10.84 -20.80
CA GLU A 86 27.90 -10.56 -20.46
C GLU A 86 28.34 -11.39 -19.25
N PHE A 87 27.45 -11.60 -18.28
CA PHE A 87 27.70 -12.48 -17.15
C PHE A 87 27.95 -13.92 -17.60
N TYR A 88 27.15 -14.47 -18.52
CA TYR A 88 27.35 -15.82 -19.05
C TYR A 88 28.67 -15.96 -19.81
N GLU A 89 29.08 -14.96 -20.58
CA GLU A 89 30.39 -14.98 -21.26
C GLU A 89 31.55 -15.07 -20.25
N GLU A 90 31.51 -14.24 -19.20
CA GLU A 90 32.54 -14.26 -18.16
C GLU A 90 32.45 -15.52 -17.28
N PHE A 91 31.24 -16.04 -17.05
CA PHE A 91 30.98 -17.28 -16.34
C PHE A 91 31.61 -18.47 -17.08
N GLU A 92 31.33 -18.61 -18.37
CA GLU A 92 31.89 -19.66 -19.21
C GLU A 92 33.42 -19.54 -19.27
N ARG A 93 33.95 -18.31 -19.42
CA ARG A 93 35.40 -18.08 -19.42
C ARG A 93 36.09 -18.52 -18.13
N ARG A 94 35.44 -18.37 -16.97
CA ARG A 94 36.01 -18.69 -15.66
C ARG A 94 35.77 -20.12 -15.22
N PHE A 95 34.59 -20.67 -15.54
CA PHE A 95 34.08 -21.89 -14.94
C PHE A 95 33.66 -22.96 -15.95
N GLY A 96 33.62 -22.63 -17.25
CA GLY A 96 33.16 -23.50 -18.34
C GLY A 96 33.92 -24.81 -18.52
N SER A 97 35.03 -25.02 -17.82
CA SER A 97 35.71 -26.32 -17.80
C SER A 97 34.98 -27.38 -16.96
N HIS A 98 34.08 -26.95 -16.07
CA HIS A 98 33.41 -27.82 -15.09
C HIS A 98 31.96 -27.40 -14.77
N ILE A 99 31.50 -26.25 -15.24
CA ILE A 99 30.13 -25.78 -15.07
C ILE A 99 29.58 -25.38 -16.42
N HIS A 100 28.45 -25.96 -16.81
CA HIS A 100 27.90 -25.82 -18.14
C HIS A 100 26.48 -25.30 -18.08
N ILE A 101 26.25 -24.13 -18.68
CA ILE A 101 24.91 -23.58 -18.88
C ILE A 101 24.23 -24.40 -19.98
N LEU A 102 23.10 -25.00 -19.65
CA LEU A 102 22.32 -25.88 -20.53
C LEU A 102 21.32 -25.08 -21.36
N ASP A 103 20.58 -24.19 -20.70
CA ASP A 103 19.56 -23.36 -21.32
C ASP A 103 19.18 -22.17 -20.43
N TRP A 104 18.56 -21.15 -21.02
CA TRP A 104 18.02 -20.00 -20.28
C TRP A 104 16.77 -19.41 -20.96
N ALA A 105 15.90 -18.79 -20.16
CA ALA A 105 14.68 -18.16 -20.63
C ALA A 105 14.42 -16.83 -19.92
N LEU A 106 14.07 -15.79 -20.69
CA LEU A 106 13.63 -14.49 -20.18
C LEU A 106 12.10 -14.46 -20.02
N HIS A 107 11.65 -14.26 -18.79
CA HIS A 107 10.24 -14.16 -18.43
C HIS A 107 9.81 -12.69 -18.30
N LEU A 108 8.74 -12.32 -19.03
CA LEU A 108 8.19 -10.96 -19.09
C LEU A 108 6.70 -10.89 -18.69
N ASP A 109 6.11 -12.05 -18.43
CA ASP A 109 4.70 -12.26 -18.09
C ASP A 109 4.44 -12.21 -16.57
N GLU A 110 5.49 -12.14 -15.77
CA GLU A 110 5.41 -11.96 -14.32
C GLU A 110 5.57 -10.49 -13.88
N GLY A 111 5.37 -10.23 -12.58
CA GLY A 111 5.42 -8.87 -12.02
C GLY A 111 6.78 -8.17 -12.13
N THR A 112 7.86 -8.88 -12.45
CA THR A 112 9.19 -8.30 -12.68
C THR A 112 9.92 -9.13 -13.74
N PRO A 113 10.59 -8.50 -14.73
CA PRO A 113 11.42 -9.23 -15.69
C PRO A 113 12.51 -10.03 -14.96
N HIS A 114 12.64 -11.31 -15.29
CA HIS A 114 13.65 -12.19 -14.70
C HIS A 114 14.06 -13.28 -15.69
N ILE A 115 15.26 -13.81 -15.52
CA ILE A 115 15.81 -14.90 -16.35
C ILE A 115 15.94 -16.16 -15.51
N HIS A 116 15.41 -17.26 -16.02
CA HIS A 116 15.69 -18.61 -15.53
C HIS A 116 16.86 -19.18 -16.31
N GLU A 117 17.82 -19.77 -15.62
CA GLU A 117 19.01 -20.38 -16.21
C GLU A 117 19.23 -21.74 -15.57
N ARG A 118 19.61 -22.72 -16.39
CA ARG A 118 19.85 -24.08 -15.94
C ARG A 118 21.30 -24.45 -16.22
N HIS A 119 22.05 -24.85 -15.20
CA HIS A 119 23.41 -25.36 -15.38
C HIS A 119 23.65 -26.66 -14.63
N VAL A 120 24.72 -27.35 -15.01
CA VAL A 120 25.22 -28.53 -14.32
C VAL A 120 26.70 -28.36 -13.97
N PHE A 121 27.08 -28.92 -12.82
CA PHE A 121 28.47 -29.05 -12.43
C PHE A 121 28.94 -30.47 -12.67
N ASP A 122 30.02 -30.64 -13.41
CA ASP A 122 30.59 -31.96 -13.65
C ASP A 122 32.10 -32.02 -13.47
N CYS A 123 32.55 -33.24 -13.22
CA CYS A 123 33.96 -33.52 -13.00
C CYS A 123 34.22 -34.99 -13.27
N LYS A 124 35.44 -35.32 -13.71
CA LYS A 124 35.88 -36.70 -13.82
C LYS A 124 35.95 -37.34 -12.44
N ASN A 125 35.33 -38.49 -12.30
CA ASN A 125 35.42 -39.29 -11.08
C ASN A 125 36.78 -40.04 -11.01
N ARG A 126 37.00 -40.80 -9.94
CA ARG A 126 38.23 -41.58 -9.73
C ARG A 126 38.55 -42.62 -10.82
N TYR A 127 37.59 -42.94 -11.67
CA TYR A 127 37.74 -43.87 -12.81
C TYR A 127 37.92 -43.13 -14.14
N GLY A 128 37.97 -41.80 -14.13
CA GLY A 128 38.13 -40.97 -15.33
C GLY A 128 36.82 -40.67 -16.08
N GLU A 129 35.67 -41.10 -15.55
CA GLU A 129 34.36 -40.88 -16.17
C GLU A 129 33.79 -39.52 -15.75
N LEU A 130 33.27 -38.75 -16.70
CA LEU A 130 32.60 -37.49 -16.42
C LEU A 130 31.25 -37.75 -15.75
N CYS A 131 30.97 -37.09 -14.63
CA CYS A 131 29.65 -37.16 -14.01
C CYS A 131 29.32 -35.92 -13.16
N PRO A 132 28.02 -35.66 -12.90
CA PRO A 132 27.61 -34.50 -12.12
C PRO A 132 28.14 -34.56 -10.68
N GLN A 133 28.98 -33.58 -10.31
CA GLN A 133 29.67 -33.53 -9.02
C GLN A 133 30.01 -32.10 -8.59
N GLN A 134 29.03 -31.34 -8.09
CA GLN A 134 29.19 -29.92 -7.68
C GLN A 134 30.43 -29.64 -6.83
N GLU A 135 30.55 -30.28 -5.67
CA GLU A 135 31.64 -29.96 -4.74
C GLU A 135 33.02 -30.27 -5.33
N LYS A 136 33.12 -31.32 -6.17
CA LYS A 136 34.39 -31.74 -6.78
C LYS A 136 34.77 -30.83 -7.94
N ALA A 137 33.79 -30.45 -8.78
CA ALA A 137 33.94 -29.46 -9.84
C ALA A 137 34.49 -28.14 -9.28
N LEU A 138 33.88 -27.63 -8.20
CA LEU A 138 34.35 -26.40 -7.54
C LEU A 138 35.75 -26.54 -6.94
N GLU A 139 36.09 -27.71 -6.39
CA GLU A 139 37.44 -27.98 -5.92
C GLU A 139 38.48 -27.98 -7.05
N GLU A 140 38.17 -28.58 -8.20
CA GLU A 140 39.09 -28.60 -9.36
C GLU A 140 39.22 -27.22 -10.03
N LEU A 141 38.17 -26.40 -9.97
CA LEU A 141 38.21 -24.98 -10.33
C LEU A 141 39.03 -24.12 -9.34
N GLY A 142 39.54 -24.70 -8.26
CA GLY A 142 40.33 -23.98 -7.26
C GLY A 142 39.52 -23.09 -6.32
N VAL A 143 38.21 -23.31 -6.21
CA VAL A 143 37.35 -22.57 -5.27
C VAL A 143 37.68 -23.01 -3.85
N GLU A 144 38.02 -22.05 -3.00
CA GLU A 144 38.34 -22.31 -1.59
C GLU A 144 37.08 -22.47 -0.73
N LEU A 145 37.24 -23.12 0.42
CA LEU A 145 36.20 -23.09 1.46
C LEU A 145 36.10 -21.67 2.04
N PRO A 146 34.91 -21.23 2.48
CA PRO A 146 34.75 -19.95 3.16
C PRO A 146 35.71 -19.78 4.35
N ASP A 147 35.94 -20.86 5.10
CA ASP A 147 37.00 -20.96 6.11
C ASP A 147 37.91 -22.16 5.78
N PRO A 148 39.08 -21.91 5.15
CA PRO A 148 40.03 -22.96 4.79
C PRO A 148 40.61 -23.72 5.99
N SER A 149 40.54 -23.14 7.20
CA SER A 149 41.04 -23.78 8.42
C SER A 149 40.09 -24.85 8.97
N LYS A 150 38.82 -24.85 8.53
CA LYS A 150 37.79 -25.78 8.99
C LYS A 150 37.49 -26.85 7.95
N PRO A 151 37.10 -28.06 8.38
CA PRO A 151 36.67 -29.10 7.45
C PRO A 151 35.40 -28.68 6.70
N LYS A 152 35.20 -29.30 5.52
CA LYS A 152 33.96 -29.16 4.76
C LYS A 152 32.74 -29.55 5.62
N GLY A 153 31.69 -28.75 5.56
CA GLY A 153 30.42 -29.04 6.23
C GLY A 153 29.26 -28.28 5.60
N LYS A 154 28.05 -28.46 6.16
CA LYS A 154 26.83 -27.79 5.68
C LYS A 154 26.99 -26.26 5.58
N HIS A 155 27.70 -25.66 6.54
CA HIS A 155 27.94 -24.22 6.64
C HIS A 155 29.35 -23.79 6.23
N ASN A 156 30.16 -24.70 5.67
CA ASN A 156 31.50 -24.43 5.17
C ASN A 156 31.72 -25.28 3.92
N ASN A 157 31.18 -24.82 2.79
CA ASN A 157 31.22 -25.53 1.50
C ASN A 157 31.61 -24.56 0.39
N ARG A 158 32.19 -25.09 -0.70
CA ARG A 158 32.73 -24.25 -1.79
C ARG A 158 31.66 -23.51 -2.56
N LYS A 159 30.44 -24.03 -2.58
CA LYS A 159 29.29 -23.39 -3.23
C LYS A 159 29.01 -22.00 -2.65
N GLN A 160 29.18 -21.80 -1.35
CA GLN A 160 29.06 -20.45 -0.75
C GLN A 160 30.09 -19.45 -1.31
N THR A 161 31.35 -19.88 -1.44
CA THR A 161 32.40 -19.04 -2.04
C THR A 161 32.11 -18.76 -3.51
N PHE A 162 31.71 -19.79 -4.25
CA PHE A 162 31.31 -19.68 -5.65
C PHE A 162 30.16 -18.67 -5.84
N ASP A 163 29.08 -18.81 -5.07
CA ASP A 163 27.92 -17.91 -5.15
C ASP A 163 28.31 -16.46 -4.82
N ALA A 164 29.23 -16.24 -3.88
CA ALA A 164 29.76 -14.92 -3.56
C ALA A 164 30.59 -14.32 -4.72
N VAL A 165 31.39 -15.14 -5.39
CA VAL A 165 32.15 -14.74 -6.59
C VAL A 165 31.20 -14.39 -7.73
N CYS A 166 30.19 -15.22 -8.01
CA CYS A 166 29.16 -14.96 -9.02
C CYS A 166 28.40 -13.66 -8.72
N ARG A 167 28.03 -13.42 -7.46
CA ARG A 167 27.37 -12.17 -7.05
C ARG A 167 28.24 -10.94 -7.31
N THR A 168 29.52 -11.01 -6.95
CA THR A 168 30.49 -9.93 -7.18
C THR A 168 30.62 -9.64 -8.67
N MET A 169 30.75 -10.70 -9.47
CA MET A 169 30.83 -10.60 -10.93
C MET A 169 29.59 -9.94 -11.53
N LEU A 170 28.38 -10.33 -11.10
CA LEU A 170 27.13 -9.74 -11.56
C LEU A 170 27.02 -8.26 -11.15
N PHE A 171 27.48 -7.88 -9.96
CA PHE A 171 27.52 -6.48 -9.52
C PHE A 171 28.49 -5.64 -10.35
N ASP A 172 29.69 -6.15 -10.61
CA ASP A 172 30.69 -5.47 -11.44
C ASP A 172 30.15 -5.22 -12.85
N ILE A 173 29.51 -6.23 -13.45
CA ILE A 173 28.90 -6.13 -14.78
C ILE A 173 27.73 -5.14 -14.75
N SER A 174 26.83 -5.26 -13.77
CA SER A 174 25.70 -4.32 -13.60
C SER A 174 26.17 -2.87 -13.53
N HIS A 175 27.24 -2.61 -12.77
CA HIS A 175 27.83 -1.29 -12.64
C HIS A 175 28.37 -0.75 -13.97
N LYS A 176 29.02 -1.60 -14.81
CA LYS A 176 29.47 -1.19 -16.15
C LYS A 176 28.30 -0.75 -17.04
N HIS A 177 27.13 -1.36 -16.88
CA HIS A 177 25.89 -1.01 -17.59
C HIS A 177 25.11 0.14 -16.93
N GLY A 178 25.71 0.86 -15.99
CA GLY A 178 25.09 2.01 -15.32
C GLY A 178 24.06 1.64 -14.25
N VAL A 179 23.93 0.35 -13.91
CA VAL A 179 23.02 -0.14 -12.89
C VAL A 179 23.73 -0.22 -11.55
N HIS A 180 23.34 0.64 -10.62
CA HIS A 180 23.97 0.76 -9.30
C HIS A 180 23.17 -0.04 -8.28
N LEU A 181 23.76 -1.14 -7.81
CA LEU A 181 23.13 -2.04 -6.83
C LEU A 181 23.73 -1.81 -5.44
N GLU A 182 22.88 -1.87 -4.42
CA GLU A 182 23.35 -1.85 -3.04
C GLU A 182 24.12 -3.16 -2.73
N GLN A 183 25.43 -3.06 -2.51
CA GLN A 183 26.29 -4.23 -2.29
C GLN A 183 26.09 -4.86 -0.90
N GLU A 184 25.83 -4.04 0.12
CA GLU A 184 25.38 -4.52 1.41
C GLU A 184 23.86 -4.65 1.35
N PRO A 185 23.29 -5.86 1.48
CA PRO A 185 21.85 -6.00 1.57
C PRO A 185 21.38 -5.26 2.83
N SER A 186 20.79 -4.08 2.65
CA SER A 186 19.99 -3.38 3.66
C SER A 186 18.64 -4.12 3.86
N TYR A 187 18.69 -5.44 3.97
CA TYR A 187 17.62 -6.19 4.57
C TYR A 187 17.91 -6.15 6.05
N GLY A 188 17.14 -5.38 6.84
CA GLY A 188 17.29 -5.32 8.31
C GLY A 188 17.25 -6.70 9.00
N GLY A 189 18.35 -7.45 8.90
CA GLY A 189 18.57 -8.80 9.40
C GLY A 189 17.79 -9.95 8.76
N ARG A 190 17.22 -9.85 7.55
CA ARG A 190 16.27 -10.89 7.05
C ARG A 190 16.93 -11.98 6.21
N ALA A 191 16.56 -13.24 6.49
CA ALA A 191 16.96 -14.43 5.73
C ALA A 191 16.19 -14.53 4.40
N TYR A 192 16.73 -15.32 3.46
CA TYR A 192 16.06 -15.73 2.22
C TYR A 192 14.64 -16.24 2.50
N LEU A 193 13.64 -15.71 1.80
CA LEU A 193 12.23 -16.09 1.89
C LEU A 193 11.79 -16.65 0.55
N GLU A 194 11.04 -17.75 0.56
CA GLU A 194 10.41 -18.26 -0.65
C GLU A 194 9.36 -17.26 -1.19
N LYS A 195 9.11 -17.27 -2.51
CA LYS A 195 8.22 -16.34 -3.22
C LYS A 195 6.86 -16.18 -2.53
N GLN A 196 6.28 -17.28 -2.05
CA GLN A 196 4.97 -17.27 -1.38
C GLN A 196 5.01 -16.57 -0.02
N ASP A 197 6.06 -16.79 0.76
CA ASP A 197 6.25 -16.14 2.06
C ASP A 197 6.52 -14.64 1.91
N TYR A 198 7.29 -14.26 0.88
CA TYR A 198 7.50 -12.85 0.55
C TYR A 198 6.18 -12.15 0.20
N ILE A 199 5.35 -12.76 -0.64
CA ILE A 199 4.02 -12.23 -1.01
C ILE A 199 3.13 -12.10 0.23
N LEU A 200 3.03 -13.14 1.06
CA LEU A 200 2.19 -13.13 2.26
C LEU A 200 2.64 -12.05 3.24
N MET A 201 3.95 -11.87 3.39
CA MET A 201 4.51 -10.82 4.23
C MET A 201 4.19 -9.43 3.70
N LYS A 202 4.36 -9.18 2.40
CA LYS A 202 4.01 -7.88 1.78
C LYS A 202 2.53 -7.56 1.91
N GLN A 203 1.66 -8.57 1.80
CA GLN A 203 0.23 -8.42 2.08
C GLN A 203 -0.04 -8.04 3.54
N LYS A 204 0.68 -8.63 4.51
CA LYS A 204 0.57 -8.24 5.93
C LYS A 204 1.02 -6.82 6.19
N GLU A 205 2.14 -6.38 5.59
CA GLU A 205 2.61 -4.99 5.70
C GLU A 205 1.57 -4.01 5.12
N GLN A 206 0.99 -4.31 3.95
CA GLN A 206 -0.06 -3.48 3.35
C GLN A 206 -1.33 -3.45 4.22
N LEU A 207 -1.75 -4.58 4.78
CA LEU A 207 -2.90 -4.65 5.70
C LEU A 207 -2.66 -3.82 6.97
N ALA A 208 -1.45 -3.84 7.52
CA ALA A 208 -1.10 -3.03 8.68
C ALA A 208 -1.16 -1.53 8.37
N ALA A 209 -0.63 -1.11 7.21
CA ALA A 209 -0.69 0.28 6.76
C ALA A 209 -2.14 0.75 6.51
N GLN A 210 -2.98 -0.11 5.92
CA GLN A 210 -4.41 0.17 5.76
C GLN A 210 -5.14 0.26 7.11
N GLY A 211 -4.77 -0.59 8.08
CA GLY A 211 -5.29 -0.55 9.44
C GLY A 211 -5.01 0.78 10.14
N GLN A 212 -3.77 1.29 10.07
CA GLN A 212 -3.40 2.60 10.62
C GLN A 212 -4.18 3.75 9.98
N LYS A 213 -4.35 3.70 8.65
CA LYS A 213 -5.14 4.71 7.92
C LYS A 213 -6.61 4.69 8.32
N LEU A 214 -7.17 3.52 8.60
CA LEU A 214 -8.54 3.38 9.10
C LEU A 214 -8.69 3.99 10.49
N GLU A 215 -7.73 3.74 11.39
CA GLU A 215 -7.70 4.33 12.73
C GLU A 215 -7.64 5.86 12.69
N GLU A 216 -6.80 6.44 11.82
CA GLU A 216 -6.74 7.89 11.59
C GLU A 216 -8.08 8.46 11.09
N LEU A 217 -8.75 7.76 10.17
CA LEU A 217 -10.07 8.16 9.67
C LEU A 217 -11.15 8.08 10.76
N THR A 218 -11.10 7.06 11.62
CA THR A 218 -12.02 6.93 12.76
C THR A 218 -11.87 8.09 13.74
N LEU A 219 -10.64 8.46 14.11
CA LEU A 219 -10.39 9.62 14.98
C LEU A 219 -10.92 10.92 14.38
N LYS A 220 -10.74 11.14 13.07
CA LYS A 220 -11.30 12.32 12.39
C LYS A 220 -12.83 12.36 12.37
N ILE A 221 -13.49 11.20 12.32
CA ILE A 221 -14.95 11.12 12.41
C ILE A 221 -15.42 11.47 13.82
N GLU A 222 -14.72 10.99 14.86
CA GLU A 222 -15.02 11.35 16.26
C GLU A 222 -14.85 12.85 16.51
N ASP A 223 -13.81 13.48 15.98
CA ASP A 223 -13.60 14.93 16.06
C ASP A 223 -14.73 15.71 15.38
N VAL A 224 -15.23 15.24 14.24
CA VAL A 224 -16.37 15.85 13.53
C VAL A 224 -17.66 15.68 14.34
N ASP A 225 -17.93 14.50 14.91
CA ASP A 225 -19.11 14.28 15.75
C ASP A 225 -19.07 15.18 17.01
N ASN A 226 -17.90 15.35 17.64
CA ASN A 226 -17.73 16.28 18.77
C ASN A 226 -17.97 17.75 18.35
N LEU A 227 -17.50 18.16 17.18
CA LEU A 227 -17.75 19.51 16.65
C LEU A 227 -19.24 19.76 16.39
N ILE A 228 -19.96 18.76 15.87
CA ILE A 228 -21.42 18.83 15.68
C ILE A 228 -22.13 19.03 17.02
N ASP A 229 -21.67 18.36 18.08
CA ASP A 229 -22.22 18.48 19.42
C ASP A 229 -22.09 19.90 19.99
N GLU A 230 -20.90 20.49 19.88
CA GLU A 230 -20.63 21.85 20.33
C GLU A 230 -21.44 22.89 19.54
N VAL A 231 -21.40 22.81 18.20
CA VAL A 231 -22.07 23.77 17.32
C VAL A 231 -23.58 23.70 17.48
N SER A 232 -24.16 22.50 17.57
CA SER A 232 -25.62 22.34 17.70
C SER A 232 -26.13 22.92 19.02
N SER A 233 -25.40 22.72 20.12
CA SER A 233 -25.75 23.27 21.43
C SER A 233 -25.70 24.80 21.44
N VAL A 234 -24.64 25.39 20.88
CA VAL A 234 -24.47 26.85 20.80
C VAL A 234 -25.50 27.48 19.86
N ALA A 235 -25.74 26.87 18.70
CA ALA A 235 -26.72 27.35 17.74
C ALA A 235 -28.14 27.32 18.32
N TYR A 236 -28.49 26.28 19.09
CA TYR A 236 -29.79 26.20 19.75
C TYR A 236 -29.96 27.32 20.79
N ASP A 237 -28.97 27.55 21.66
CA ASP A 237 -29.03 28.64 22.64
C ASP A 237 -29.23 29.99 21.96
N LYS A 238 -28.47 30.25 20.88
CA LYS A 238 -28.57 31.51 20.13
C LYS A 238 -29.91 31.66 19.42
N ALA A 239 -30.45 30.58 18.86
CA ALA A 239 -31.77 30.58 18.22
C ALA A 239 -32.88 30.89 19.24
N VAL A 240 -32.82 30.31 20.44
CA VAL A 240 -33.77 30.61 21.51
C VAL A 240 -33.69 32.08 21.92
N GLU A 241 -32.49 32.66 22.02
CA GLU A 241 -32.33 34.09 22.28
C GLU A 241 -32.98 34.96 21.20
N LEU A 242 -32.64 34.73 19.93
CA LEU A 242 -33.15 35.52 18.81
C LEU A 242 -34.68 35.42 18.69
N VAL A 243 -35.25 34.22 18.82
CA VAL A 243 -36.70 34.02 18.76
C VAL A 243 -37.39 34.69 19.95
N THR A 244 -36.80 34.64 21.16
CA THR A 244 -37.37 35.33 22.32
C THR A 244 -37.34 36.86 22.14
N ASP A 245 -36.27 37.38 21.55
CA ASP A 245 -36.14 38.81 21.26
C ASP A 245 -37.12 39.28 20.17
N GLU A 246 -37.38 38.46 19.13
CA GLU A 246 -38.36 38.77 18.08
C GLU A 246 -39.83 38.66 18.57
N VAL A 247 -40.13 37.67 19.43
CA VAL A 247 -41.48 37.53 20.03
C VAL A 247 -41.79 38.71 20.96
N LYS A 248 -40.76 39.33 21.55
CA LYS A 248 -40.90 40.56 22.35
C LYS A 248 -41.40 41.75 21.56
N THR A 249 -41.03 41.86 20.28
CA THR A 249 -41.48 42.94 19.39
C THR A 249 -42.86 42.68 18.80
N MET A 250 -43.26 41.41 18.65
CA MET A 250 -44.55 41.06 18.02
C MET A 250 -45.73 40.92 18.99
N THR A 251 -45.50 40.58 20.26
CA THR A 251 -46.60 40.27 21.18
C THR A 251 -47.15 41.53 21.84
N HIS A 252 -48.42 41.88 21.60
CA HIS A 252 -49.14 43.02 22.22
C HIS A 252 -48.56 44.43 21.95
N GLN A 253 -47.62 44.58 21.02
CA GLN A 253 -47.14 45.92 20.63
C GLN A 253 -48.26 46.70 19.94
N GLU A 254 -49.02 46.07 19.04
CA GLU A 254 -50.21 46.66 18.41
C GLU A 254 -51.29 47.05 19.43
N ASP A 255 -51.49 46.23 20.48
CA ASP A 255 -52.43 46.53 21.56
C ASP A 255 -51.98 47.74 22.39
N ILE A 256 -50.68 47.87 22.65
CA ILE A 256 -50.10 49.03 23.34
C ILE A 256 -50.25 50.28 22.47
N ASP A 257 -49.96 50.20 21.18
CA ASP A 257 -50.04 51.32 20.25
C ASP A 257 -51.48 51.83 20.13
N MET A 258 -52.46 50.93 20.06
CA MET A 258 -53.89 51.28 20.09
C MET A 258 -54.29 52.02 21.38
N ILE A 259 -53.73 51.63 22.52
CA ILE A 259 -54.01 52.29 23.81
C ILE A 259 -53.32 53.67 23.85
N GLU A 260 -52.11 53.80 23.33
CA GLU A 260 -51.41 55.09 23.24
C GLU A 260 -52.13 56.07 22.31
N ASP A 261 -52.64 55.60 21.16
CA ASP A 261 -53.48 56.42 20.26
C ASP A 261 -54.76 56.89 20.96
N THR A 262 -55.37 56.02 21.77
CA THR A 262 -56.54 56.37 22.59
C THR A 262 -56.20 57.43 23.65
N LYS A 263 -55.00 57.38 24.23
CA LYS A 263 -54.52 58.41 25.16
C LYS A 263 -54.33 59.75 24.46
N VAL A 264 -53.74 59.77 23.26
CA VAL A 264 -53.58 60.97 22.44
C VAL A 264 -54.95 61.57 22.11
N TRP A 265 -55.91 60.75 21.69
CA TRP A 265 -57.29 61.16 21.42
C TRP A 265 -57.99 61.76 22.65
N LEU A 266 -57.79 61.15 23.82
CA LEU A 266 -58.29 61.65 25.10
C LEU A 266 -57.63 62.97 25.51
N GLN A 267 -56.44 63.30 25.01
CA GLN A 267 -55.70 64.54 25.29
C GLN A 267 -55.93 65.64 24.24
N SER A 268 -56.63 65.36 23.14
CA SER A 268 -56.94 66.36 22.10
C SER A 268 -57.74 67.56 22.63
N PRO A 269 -57.44 68.79 22.17
CA PRO A 269 -58.10 70.01 22.65
C PRO A 269 -59.60 70.08 22.35
N GLU A 270 -60.10 69.32 21.37
CA GLU A 270 -61.53 69.30 20.98
C GLU A 270 -62.45 68.50 21.94
N ARG A 271 -61.89 67.82 22.95
CA ARG A 271 -62.68 66.96 23.84
C ARG A 271 -63.47 67.80 24.85
N LYS A 272 -64.79 67.58 24.87
CA LYS A 272 -65.76 68.28 25.74
C LYS A 272 -65.75 67.84 27.20
N ALA A 273 -65.09 66.72 27.53
CA ALA A 273 -65.02 66.19 28.89
C ALA A 273 -64.12 67.04 29.80
N PRO A 274 -64.42 67.15 31.12
CA PRO A 274 -63.59 67.87 32.08
C PRO A 274 -62.14 67.36 32.11
N LYS A 275 -61.16 68.28 32.20
CA LYS A 275 -59.72 67.94 32.20
C LYS A 275 -59.36 66.91 33.28
N LYS A 276 -59.93 67.04 34.49
CA LYS A 276 -59.71 66.13 35.62
C LYS A 276 -60.14 64.68 35.32
N GLU A 277 -61.22 64.49 34.57
CA GLU A 277 -61.72 63.16 34.19
C GLU A 277 -60.87 62.55 33.07
N ARG A 278 -60.39 63.38 32.14
CA ARG A 278 -59.48 62.98 31.06
C ARG A 278 -58.12 62.55 31.60
N ASP A 279 -57.54 63.32 32.51
CA ASP A 279 -56.26 63.00 33.17
C ASP A 279 -56.39 61.71 34.00
N TYR A 280 -57.53 61.50 34.66
CA TYR A 280 -57.83 60.25 35.37
C TYR A 280 -57.90 59.04 34.42
N ALA A 281 -58.56 59.17 33.27
CA ALA A 281 -58.65 58.11 32.27
C ALA A 281 -57.28 57.76 31.67
N VAL A 282 -56.46 58.77 31.34
CA VAL A 282 -55.08 58.57 30.85
C VAL A 282 -54.24 57.83 31.89
N ALA A 283 -54.30 58.23 33.17
CA ALA A 283 -53.58 57.55 34.24
C ALA A 283 -54.00 56.08 34.42
N ARG A 284 -55.27 55.74 34.14
CA ARG A 284 -55.74 54.35 34.14
C ARG A 284 -55.23 53.56 32.94
N LEU A 285 -55.22 54.16 31.75
CA LEU A 285 -54.66 53.55 30.54
C LEU A 285 -53.15 53.29 30.69
N ASP A 286 -52.40 54.22 31.32
CA ASP A 286 -50.99 54.01 31.69
C ASP A 286 -50.80 52.79 32.61
N GLY A 287 -51.73 52.60 33.55
CA GLY A 287 -51.77 51.42 34.41
C GLY A 287 -51.98 50.12 33.63
N VAL A 288 -52.81 50.15 32.58
CA VAL A 288 -53.08 49.00 31.71
C VAL A 288 -51.87 48.69 30.83
N VAL A 289 -51.27 49.68 30.16
CA VAL A 289 -50.04 49.51 29.35
C VAL A 289 -48.91 48.90 30.21
N ARG A 290 -48.74 49.39 31.44
CA ARG A 290 -47.72 48.86 32.36
C ARG A 290 -47.98 47.40 32.75
N ARG A 291 -49.24 47.00 32.92
CA ARG A 291 -49.62 45.61 33.21
C ARG A 291 -49.40 44.71 32.00
N ILE A 292 -49.74 45.17 30.79
CA ILE A 292 -49.51 44.45 29.54
C ILE A 292 -48.01 44.21 29.34
N ARG A 293 -47.18 45.26 29.43
CA ARG A 293 -45.71 45.14 29.35
C ARG A 293 -45.14 44.17 30.39
N LYS A 294 -45.64 44.20 31.62
CA LYS A 294 -45.20 43.28 32.69
C LYS A 294 -45.63 41.83 32.41
N ALA A 295 -46.82 41.63 31.89
CA ALA A 295 -47.32 40.30 31.50
C ALA A 295 -46.50 39.73 30.35
N MET A 296 -46.21 40.54 29.32
CA MET A 296 -45.32 40.17 28.20
C MET A 296 -43.95 39.71 28.71
N GLN A 297 -43.28 40.54 29.53
CA GLN A 297 -41.96 40.18 30.06
C GLN A 297 -42.02 38.87 30.85
N SER A 298 -43.02 38.70 31.71
CA SER A 298 -43.19 37.47 32.50
C SER A 298 -43.41 36.23 31.61
N THR A 299 -44.19 36.35 30.53
CA THR A 299 -44.42 35.25 29.58
C THR A 299 -43.15 34.89 28.81
N LEU A 300 -42.39 35.89 28.35
CA LEU A 300 -41.12 35.69 27.64
C LEU A 300 -40.08 35.00 28.53
N GLU A 301 -39.92 35.45 29.78
CA GLU A 301 -38.98 34.82 30.72
C GLU A 301 -39.35 33.35 30.99
N LYS A 302 -40.65 33.05 31.15
CA LYS A 302 -41.12 31.67 31.33
C LYS A 302 -40.88 30.83 30.09
N MET A 303 -41.11 31.36 28.91
CA MET A 303 -40.90 30.66 27.64
C MET A 303 -39.41 30.38 27.42
N LYS A 304 -38.54 31.36 27.67
CA LYS A 304 -37.08 31.20 27.65
C LYS A 304 -36.62 30.14 28.64
N ALA A 305 -37.12 30.17 29.87
CA ALA A 305 -36.78 29.18 30.89
C ALA A 305 -37.18 27.74 30.49
N VAL A 306 -38.34 27.57 29.84
CA VAL A 306 -38.79 26.26 29.35
C VAL A 306 -37.95 25.78 28.17
N LEU A 307 -37.63 26.66 27.22
CA LEU A 307 -36.84 26.31 26.02
C LEU A 307 -35.36 26.03 26.34
N LEU A 308 -34.80 26.69 27.36
CA LEU A 308 -33.44 26.47 27.86
C LEU A 308 -33.34 25.38 28.94
N HIS A 309 -34.46 24.81 29.38
CA HIS A 309 -34.44 23.72 30.34
C HIS A 309 -33.65 22.52 29.78
N ALA A 310 -32.79 21.93 30.61
CA ALA A 310 -31.80 20.93 30.18
C ALA A 310 -32.40 19.79 29.36
N ASP A 311 -33.55 19.23 29.78
CA ASP A 311 -34.22 18.14 29.08
C ASP A 311 -34.76 18.55 27.70
N LYS A 312 -35.33 19.76 27.59
CA LYS A 312 -35.87 20.27 26.33
C LYS A 312 -34.76 20.63 25.36
N LYS A 313 -33.72 21.31 25.85
CA LYS A 313 -32.51 21.61 25.08
C LYS A 313 -31.88 20.33 24.56
N LYS A 314 -31.65 19.32 25.41
CA LYS A 314 -31.06 18.04 25.01
C LYS A 314 -31.91 17.34 23.96
N SER A 315 -33.21 17.22 24.18
CA SER A 315 -34.12 16.55 23.25
C SER A 315 -34.15 17.20 21.87
N ILE A 316 -34.17 18.54 21.80
CA ILE A 316 -34.24 19.24 20.52
C ILE A 316 -32.87 19.24 19.82
N THR A 317 -31.79 19.38 20.57
CA THR A 317 -30.43 19.31 20.02
C THR A 317 -30.17 17.93 19.38
N GLU A 318 -30.59 16.83 20.02
CA GLU A 318 -30.48 15.48 19.45
C GLU A 318 -31.32 15.31 18.17
N GLU A 319 -32.52 15.90 18.11
CA GLU A 319 -33.34 15.85 16.89
C GLU A 319 -32.70 16.65 15.74
N ILE A 320 -32.13 17.83 16.04
CA ILE A 320 -31.35 18.61 15.07
C ILE A 320 -30.18 17.79 14.55
N LYS A 321 -29.41 17.13 15.44
CA LYS A 321 -28.30 16.26 15.04
C LYS A 321 -28.75 15.16 14.08
N LYS A 322 -29.84 14.45 14.42
CA LYS A 322 -30.37 13.35 13.61
C LYS A 322 -30.73 13.79 12.19
N GLN A 323 -31.31 14.98 12.05
CA GLN A 323 -31.71 15.52 10.74
C GLN A 323 -30.51 16.10 9.96
N THR A 324 -29.50 16.62 10.66
CA THR A 324 -28.36 17.32 10.02
C THR A 324 -27.20 16.38 9.68
N LYS A 325 -27.03 15.27 10.44
CA LYS A 325 -25.92 14.31 10.27
C LYS A 325 -25.79 13.77 8.84
N PRO A 326 -26.87 13.34 8.14
CA PRO A 326 -26.75 12.89 6.75
C PRO A 326 -26.20 13.96 5.80
N SER A 327 -26.67 15.21 5.95
CA SER A 327 -26.26 16.33 5.09
C SER A 327 -24.80 16.72 5.31
N ILE A 328 -24.32 16.68 6.56
CA ILE A 328 -22.92 16.99 6.90
C ILE A 328 -21.99 15.91 6.35
N VAL A 329 -22.36 14.63 6.48
CA VAL A 329 -21.58 13.52 5.91
C VAL A 329 -21.49 13.63 4.39
N GLU A 330 -22.57 13.98 3.69
CA GLU A 330 -22.54 14.22 2.25
C GLU A 330 -21.66 15.42 1.87
N ALA A 331 -21.71 16.51 2.63
CA ALA A 331 -20.85 17.68 2.41
C ALA A 331 -19.37 17.36 2.62
N LEU A 332 -19.04 16.59 3.66
CA LEU A 332 -17.68 16.06 3.91
C LEU A 332 -17.21 15.16 2.78
N ARG A 333 -18.07 14.25 2.31
CA ARG A 333 -17.76 13.36 1.17
C ARG A 333 -17.42 14.18 -0.08
N ARG A 334 -18.21 15.21 -0.37
CA ARG A 334 -18.01 16.12 -1.50
C ARG A 334 -16.72 16.92 -1.37
N GLY A 335 -16.44 17.49 -0.20
CA GLY A 335 -15.22 18.26 0.06
C GLY A 335 -13.95 17.40 -0.07
N MET A 336 -13.98 16.15 0.43
CA MET A 336 -12.88 15.20 0.24
C MET A 336 -12.66 14.86 -1.24
N GLU A 337 -13.73 14.70 -2.00
CA GLU A 337 -13.67 14.40 -3.43
C GLU A 337 -13.11 15.57 -4.25
N GLU A 338 -13.49 16.81 -3.91
CA GLU A 338 -12.91 18.03 -4.48
C GLU A 338 -11.43 18.22 -4.11
N GLN A 339 -11.04 17.93 -2.87
CA GLN A 339 -9.66 18.04 -2.44
C GLN A 339 -8.78 17.01 -3.18
N ARG A 340 -9.24 15.76 -3.30
CA ARG A 340 -8.53 14.73 -4.09
C ARG A 340 -8.34 15.15 -5.55
N LYS A 341 -9.34 15.81 -6.15
CA LYS A 341 -9.20 16.37 -7.51
C LYS A 341 -8.12 17.46 -7.55
N LYS A 342 -8.15 18.43 -6.63
CA LYS A 342 -7.15 19.51 -6.56
C LYS A 342 -5.73 18.99 -6.33
N ASP A 343 -5.56 17.99 -5.47
CA ASP A 343 -4.25 17.39 -5.20
C ASP A 343 -3.73 16.62 -6.42
N SER A 344 -4.62 15.92 -7.14
CA SER A 344 -4.28 15.23 -8.39
C SER A 344 -3.89 16.23 -9.50
N GLU A 345 -4.62 17.35 -9.60
CA GLU A 345 -4.32 18.43 -10.55
C GLU A 345 -2.98 19.12 -10.23
N LYS A 346 -2.68 19.35 -8.94
CA LYS A 346 -1.37 19.88 -8.51
C LYS A 346 -0.22 18.94 -8.86
N GLN A 347 -0.36 17.64 -8.58
CA GLN A 347 0.65 16.65 -8.97
C GLN A 347 0.86 16.58 -10.49
N ALA A 348 -0.23 16.66 -11.26
CA ALA A 348 -0.14 16.71 -12.72
C ALA A 348 0.61 17.96 -13.21
N GLN A 349 0.33 19.13 -12.65
CA GLN A 349 1.02 20.38 -12.98
C GLN A 349 2.50 20.38 -12.56
N GLU A 350 2.84 19.79 -11.41
CA GLU A 350 4.23 19.64 -10.97
C GLU A 350 5.02 18.69 -11.88
N LYS A 351 4.42 17.58 -12.32
CA LYS A 351 5.03 16.68 -13.31
C LYS A 351 5.26 17.39 -14.65
N GLN A 352 4.30 18.18 -15.10
CA GLN A 352 4.40 18.93 -16.35
C GLN A 352 5.46 20.05 -16.29
N LYS A 353 5.60 20.71 -15.13
CA LYS A 353 6.68 21.69 -14.89
C LYS A 353 8.08 21.07 -14.86
N LYS A 354 8.22 19.85 -14.32
CA LYS A 354 9.50 19.11 -14.36
C LYS A 354 9.87 18.73 -15.79
N GLN A 355 8.91 18.21 -16.58
CA GLN A 355 9.14 17.91 -18.00
C GLN A 355 9.52 19.13 -18.84
N ASN A 356 8.95 20.31 -18.55
CA ASN A 356 9.30 21.55 -19.25
C ASN A 356 10.63 22.18 -18.81
N MET A 357 11.27 21.72 -17.73
CA MET A 357 12.62 22.16 -17.32
C MET A 357 13.73 21.23 -17.84
N GLU A 358 13.37 20.06 -18.36
CA GLU A 358 14.30 19.08 -18.94
C GLU A 358 14.37 19.15 -20.49
N LEU A 359 13.64 20.08 -21.09
CA LEU A 359 13.70 20.50 -22.51
C LEU A 359 14.36 21.88 -22.60
#